data_AF-A0A553NGC2-F1
#
_entry.id   AF-A0A553NGC2-F1
#
_cell.length_a   1.000
_cell.length_b   1.000
_cell.length_c   1.000
_cell.angle_alpha   90.00
_cell.angle_beta   90.00
_cell.angle_gamma   90.00
#
_symmetry.space_group_name_H-M   'P 1'
#
loop_
_entity.id
_entity.type
_entity.pdbx_description
1 polymer ?
#
loop_
_entity_poly.entity_id
_entity_poly.type
_entity_poly.pdbx_seq_one_letter_code
_entity_poly.pdbx_strand_id
1 'polypeptide(L)'
;MVGLTMHASILAYMFSLVEEGKISVALNAGTPGTNQGYTQEYVANLLKTAFPHLQEAQVKVFVTGLFSLNQDIPAFKEHLRDFLVQIKEFAGEDSADLFLEEREASLRQAQEEKHKIQLSVPGILNPHELPEEMCE
;
A
#
# COMPACT_ATOMS: atom_id res chain seq x y z
N MET A 1 -7.94 -9.08 -5.12
CA MET A 1 -7.56 -8.79 -3.72
C MET A 1 -7.95 -7.36 -3.34
N VAL A 2 -9.19 -7.15 -2.86
CA VAL A 2 -9.70 -5.82 -2.40
C VAL A 2 -9.12 -5.40 -1.04
N GLY A 3 -8.25 -6.23 -0.43
CA GLY A 3 -7.74 -6.01 0.92
C GLY A 3 -6.52 -5.10 1.02
N LEU A 4 -5.55 -5.16 0.11
CA LEU A 4 -4.21 -4.60 0.37
C LEU A 4 -4.23 -3.08 0.59
N THR A 5 -5.01 -2.33 -0.19
CA THR A 5 -5.18 -0.88 0.00
C THR A 5 -5.78 -0.51 1.34
N MET A 6 -6.76 -1.29 1.81
CA MET A 6 -7.33 -1.09 3.15
C MET A 6 -6.31 -1.38 4.25
N HIS A 7 -5.53 -2.47 4.11
CA HIS A 7 -4.47 -2.80 5.07
C HIS A 7 -3.38 -1.72 5.09
N ALA A 8 -2.95 -1.24 3.92
CA ALA A 8 -1.98 -0.16 3.79
C ALA A 8 -2.48 1.11 4.50
N SER A 9 -3.73 1.49 4.27
CA SER A 9 -4.34 2.68 4.88
C SER A 9 -4.43 2.59 6.40
N ILE A 10 -4.87 1.44 6.93
CA ILE A 10 -4.98 1.22 8.38
C ILE A 10 -3.59 1.23 9.03
N LEU A 11 -2.63 0.50 8.46
CA LEU A 11 -1.28 0.41 9.01
C LEU A 11 -0.58 1.76 8.97
N ALA A 12 -0.62 2.47 7.84
CA ALA A 12 -0.04 3.81 7.71
C ALA A 12 -0.61 4.76 8.77
N TYR A 13 -1.94 4.76 8.96
CA TYR A 13 -2.58 5.55 10.02
C TYR A 13 -2.11 5.15 11.43
N MET A 14 -2.00 3.86 11.73
CA MET A 14 -1.51 3.42 13.04
C MET A 14 -0.06 3.83 13.29
N PHE A 15 0.82 3.74 12.30
CA PHE A 15 2.21 4.16 12.42
C PHE A 15 2.35 5.68 12.55
N SER A 16 1.54 6.46 11.84
CA SER A 16 1.56 7.93 11.98
C SER A 16 1.10 8.39 13.37
N LEU A 17 0.11 7.73 13.97
CA LEU A 17 -0.30 8.02 15.36
C LEU A 17 0.84 7.83 16.37
N VAL A 18 1.66 6.81 16.17
CA VAL A 18 2.82 6.52 17.03
C VAL A 18 3.92 7.58 16.82
N GLU A 19 4.22 7.92 15.57
CA GLU A 19 5.27 8.88 15.20
C GLU A 19 4.94 10.31 15.64
N GLU A 20 3.69 10.74 15.45
CA GLU A 20 3.22 12.08 15.86
C GLU A 20 3.09 12.23 17.39
N GLY A 21 3.32 11.17 18.16
CA GLY A 21 3.20 11.20 19.61
C GLY A 21 1.77 11.34 20.12
N LYS A 22 0.76 11.01 19.29
CA LYS A 22 -0.66 11.03 19.70
C LYS A 22 -1.00 9.96 20.73
N ILE A 23 -0.14 8.96 20.89
CA ILE A 23 -0.24 7.95 21.94
C ILE A 23 0.45 8.47 23.20
N SER A 24 -0.35 8.99 24.14
CA SER A 24 0.13 9.60 25.39
C SER A 24 0.53 8.58 26.47
N VAL A 25 0.06 7.35 26.36
CA VAL A 25 0.38 6.26 27.30
C VAL A 25 1.64 5.54 26.82
N ALA A 26 2.57 5.27 27.72
CA ALA A 26 3.75 4.49 27.42
C ALA A 26 3.35 3.04 27.07
N LEU A 27 3.71 2.57 25.88
CA LEU A 27 3.39 1.21 25.41
C LEU A 27 4.19 0.13 26.14
N ASN A 28 5.33 0.53 26.70
CA ASN A 28 6.10 -0.29 27.61
C ASN A 28 6.12 0.45 28.97
N ALA A 29 5.66 -0.21 30.02
CA ALA A 29 5.59 0.36 31.37
C ALA A 29 6.85 0.11 32.21
N GLY A 30 7.89 -0.53 31.65
CA GLY A 30 9.03 -1.07 32.42
C GLY A 30 10.42 -0.65 31.96
N THR A 31 10.52 0.02 30.81
CA THR A 31 11.78 0.35 30.14
C THR A 31 11.70 1.80 29.63
N PRO A 32 12.65 2.68 30.01
CA PRO A 32 12.68 4.03 29.47
C PRO A 32 12.88 3.95 27.94
N GLY A 33 11.94 4.50 27.17
CA GLY A 33 11.96 4.47 25.72
C GLY A 33 10.79 5.23 25.10
N THR A 34 10.91 5.57 23.81
CA THR A 34 9.81 6.19 23.05
C THR A 34 8.84 5.12 22.57
N ASN A 35 7.56 5.47 22.43
CA ASN A 35 6.56 4.57 21.85
C ASN A 35 6.97 4.10 20.45
N GLN A 36 7.55 4.99 19.65
CA GLN A 36 8.11 4.66 18.33
C GLN A 36 9.19 3.59 18.40
N GLY A 37 10.20 3.74 19.27
CA GLY A 37 11.28 2.77 19.40
C GLY A 37 10.76 1.40 19.84
N TYR A 38 9.82 1.38 20.79
CA TYR A 38 9.16 0.14 21.21
C TYR A 38 8.39 -0.53 20.07
N THR A 39 7.59 0.23 19.31
CA THR A 39 6.82 -0.32 18.18
C THR A 39 7.74 -0.87 17.09
N GLN A 40 8.84 -0.17 16.77
CA GLN A 40 9.83 -0.66 15.79
C GLN A 40 10.43 -2.00 16.21
N GLU A 41 10.88 -2.11 17.47
CA GLU A 41 11.46 -3.34 18.00
C GLU A 41 10.43 -4.48 18.06
N TYR A 42 9.21 -4.17 18.50
CA TYR A 42 8.12 -5.15 18.57
C TYR A 42 7.78 -5.73 17.20
N VAL A 43 7.59 -4.88 16.18
CA VAL A 43 7.28 -5.33 14.82
C VAL A 43 8.46 -6.10 14.22
N ALA A 44 9.70 -5.66 14.44
CA ALA A 44 10.87 -6.38 13.96
C ALA A 44 10.96 -7.80 14.55
N ASN A 45 10.73 -7.94 15.86
CA ASN A 45 10.72 -9.22 16.54
C ASN A 45 9.56 -10.11 16.05
N LEU A 46 8.36 -9.55 15.89
CA LEU A 46 7.20 -10.27 15.35
C LEU A 46 7.50 -10.87 13.97
N LEU A 47 8.07 -10.06 13.06
CA LEU A 47 8.42 -10.50 11.72
C LEU A 47 9.52 -11.55 11.71
N LYS A 48 10.52 -11.42 12.60
CA LYS A 48 11.58 -12.42 12.77
C LYS A 48 11.06 -13.77 13.27
N THR A 49 10.09 -13.75 14.19
CA THR A 49 9.47 -14.99 14.68
C THR A 49 8.58 -15.62 13.62
N ALA A 50 7.80 -14.83 12.88
CA ALA A 50 6.90 -15.34 11.84
C ALA A 50 7.65 -15.84 10.59
N PHE A 51 8.74 -15.16 10.22
CA PHE A 51 9.50 -15.42 9.00
C PHE A 51 11.00 -15.54 9.33
N PRO A 52 11.43 -16.65 9.95
CA PRO A 52 12.80 -16.82 10.44
C PRO A 52 13.85 -16.84 9.32
N HIS A 53 13.44 -17.02 8.06
CA HIS A 53 14.29 -16.97 6.88
C HIS A 53 14.69 -15.54 6.46
N LEU A 54 13.97 -14.51 6.93
CA LEU A 54 14.29 -13.12 6.61
C LEU A 54 15.58 -12.69 7.30
N GLN A 55 16.44 -11.97 6.58
CA GLN A 55 17.66 -11.41 7.14
C GLN A 55 17.34 -10.23 8.07
N GLU A 56 18.19 -9.98 9.06
CA GLU A 56 17.97 -8.88 10.02
C GLU A 56 17.95 -7.51 9.33
N ALA A 57 18.83 -7.32 8.34
CA ALA A 57 18.87 -6.11 7.53
C ALA A 57 17.54 -5.89 6.78
N GLN A 58 16.96 -6.95 6.19
CA GLN A 58 15.68 -6.86 5.46
C GLN A 58 14.55 -6.43 6.40
N VAL A 59 14.45 -7.04 7.58
CA VAL A 59 13.43 -6.69 8.57
C VAL A 59 13.59 -5.25 9.03
N LYS A 60 14.83 -4.80 9.30
CA LYS A 60 15.10 -3.41 9.70
C LYS A 60 14.71 -2.40 8.62
N VAL A 61 15.07 -2.67 7.36
CA VAL A 61 14.69 -1.82 6.23
C VAL A 61 13.17 -1.75 6.09
N PHE A 62 12.49 -2.91 6.18
CA PHE A 62 11.04 -2.97 6.07
C PHE A 62 10.37 -2.14 7.17
N VAL A 63 10.71 -2.38 8.44
CA VAL A 63 10.13 -1.67 9.58
C VAL A 63 10.43 -0.16 9.51
N THR A 64 11.61 0.23 9.07
CA THR A 64 11.95 1.65 8.87
C THR A 64 11.04 2.29 7.82
N GLY A 65 10.82 1.60 6.69
CA GLY A 65 9.91 2.06 5.63
C GLY A 65 8.46 2.22 6.10
N LEU A 66 7.98 1.40 7.04
CA LEU A 66 6.63 1.56 7.63
C LEU A 66 6.45 2.90 8.36
N PHE A 67 7.52 3.51 8.87
CA PHE A 67 7.44 4.86 9.44
C PHE A 67 7.68 5.90 8.35
N SER A 68 8.73 5.75 7.55
CA SER A 68 9.10 6.75 6.53
C SER A 68 8.03 7.00 5.46
N LEU A 69 7.18 6.01 5.17
CA LEU A 69 6.17 6.07 4.11
C LEU A 69 4.74 6.25 4.64
N ASN A 70 4.55 6.43 5.96
CA ASN A 70 3.23 6.42 6.59
C ASN A 70 2.29 7.58 6.18
N GLN A 71 2.80 8.59 5.46
CA GLN A 71 2.02 9.70 4.89
C GLN A 71 1.71 9.53 3.40
N ASP A 72 2.33 8.56 2.73
CA ASP A 72 2.17 8.29 1.30
C ASP A 72 1.60 6.88 1.11
N ILE A 73 0.26 6.78 1.07
CA ILE A 73 -0.44 5.50 0.96
C ILE A 73 -0.04 4.71 -0.29
N PRO A 74 0.06 5.32 -1.50
CA PRO A 74 0.62 4.63 -2.67
C PRO A 74 2.00 4.01 -2.42
N ALA A 75 2.97 4.79 -1.92
CA ALA A 75 4.32 4.29 -1.67
C ALA A 75 4.35 3.24 -0.54
N PHE A 76 3.56 3.43 0.51
CA PHE A 76 3.41 2.46 1.60
C PHE A 76 2.84 1.13 1.09
N LYS A 77 1.87 1.19 0.19
CA LYS A 77 1.27 0.01 -0.43
C LYS A 77 2.28 -0.75 -1.29
N GLU A 78 3.09 -0.05 -2.08
CA GLU A 78 4.17 -0.67 -2.84
C GLU A 78 5.20 -1.32 -1.91
N HIS A 79 5.63 -0.63 -0.86
CA HIS A 79 6.56 -1.17 0.13
C HIS A 79 6.03 -2.44 0.82
N LEU A 80 4.73 -2.47 1.17
CA LEU A 80 4.08 -3.69 1.66
C LEU A 80 4.07 -4.80 0.61
N ARG A 81 3.78 -4.47 -0.65
CA ARG A 81 3.72 -5.44 -1.74
C ARG A 81 5.09 -6.09 -1.96
N ASP A 82 6.15 -5.29 -2.05
CA ASP A 82 7.51 -5.77 -2.25
C ASP A 82 7.96 -6.72 -1.14
N PHE A 83 7.58 -6.42 0.11
CA PHE A 83 7.85 -7.29 1.24
C PHE A 83 7.07 -8.61 1.17
N LEU A 84 5.79 -8.57 0.78
CA LEU A 84 4.98 -9.78 0.61
C LEU A 84 5.49 -10.65 -0.53
N VAL A 85 5.97 -10.06 -1.63
CA VAL A 85 6.62 -10.78 -2.72
C VAL A 85 7.87 -11.49 -2.21
N GLN A 86 8.75 -10.78 -1.48
CA GLN A 86 9.97 -11.38 -0.91
C GLN A 86 9.68 -12.59 -0.01
N ILE A 87 8.64 -12.53 0.82
CA ILE A 87 8.23 -13.66 1.68
C ILE A 87 7.69 -14.81 0.83
N LYS A 88 6.85 -14.52 -0.18
CA LYS A 88 6.20 -15.53 -1.01
C LYS A 88 7.17 -16.23 -1.97
N GLU A 89 8.14 -15.51 -2.53
CA GLU A 89 9.19 -16.09 -3.37
C GLU A 89 9.96 -17.19 -2.63
N PHE A 90 10.21 -16.98 -1.34
CA PHE A 90 10.84 -18.00 -0.50
C PHE A 90 9.92 -19.21 -0.23
N ALA A 91 8.62 -18.97 -0.08
CA ALA A 91 7.61 -20.02 0.13
C ALA A 91 7.25 -20.79 -1.17
N GLY A 92 7.66 -20.30 -2.34
CA GLY A 92 7.28 -20.85 -3.65
C GLY A 92 5.82 -20.58 -4.01
N GLU A 93 5.19 -19.58 -3.42
CA GLU A 93 3.79 -19.22 -3.66
C GLU A 93 3.64 -18.18 -4.78
N ASP A 94 2.53 -18.23 -5.51
CA ASP A 94 2.21 -17.23 -6.53
C ASP A 94 1.87 -15.86 -5.90
N SER A 95 2.44 -14.80 -6.46
CA SER A 95 2.31 -13.41 -6.05
C SER A 95 1.49 -12.55 -7.03
N ALA A 96 1.04 -13.13 -8.15
CA ALA A 96 0.32 -12.41 -9.21
C ALA A 96 -0.91 -11.64 -8.70
N ASP A 97 -1.61 -12.18 -7.69
CA ASP A 97 -2.80 -11.55 -7.13
C ASP A 97 -2.52 -10.17 -6.50
N LEU A 98 -1.28 -9.90 -6.05
CA LEU A 98 -0.92 -8.66 -5.36
C LEU A 98 -0.95 -7.42 -6.28
N PHE A 99 -0.94 -7.63 -7.60
CA PHE A 99 -0.89 -6.59 -8.63
C PHE A 99 -2.24 -6.34 -9.31
N LEU A 100 -3.30 -7.09 -8.95
CA LEU A 100 -4.60 -7.02 -9.63
C LEU A 100 -5.22 -5.62 -9.61
N GLU A 101 -5.13 -4.91 -8.49
CA GLU A 101 -5.72 -3.58 -8.35
C GLU A 101 -5.01 -2.53 -9.21
N GLU A 102 -3.69 -2.61 -9.34
CA GLU A 102 -2.90 -1.70 -10.20
C GLU A 102 -3.14 -1.98 -11.68
N ARG A 103 -3.29 -3.27 -12.02
CA ARG A 103 -3.71 -3.68 -13.35
C ARG A 103 -5.12 -3.16 -13.67
N GLU A 104 -6.04 -3.19 -12.72
CA GLU A 104 -7.38 -2.64 -12.91
C GLU A 104 -7.35 -1.11 -13.08
N ALA A 105 -6.56 -0.41 -12.27
CA ALA A 105 -6.39 1.04 -12.37
C ALA A 105 -5.79 1.49 -13.71
N SER A 106 -4.74 0.80 -14.18
CA SER A 106 -4.11 1.10 -15.48
C SER A 106 -5.06 0.82 -16.65
N LEU A 107 -5.84 -0.27 -16.59
CA LEU A 107 -6.87 -0.55 -17.60
C LEU A 107 -7.95 0.53 -17.64
N ARG A 108 -8.40 1.02 -16.48
CA ARG A 108 -9.40 2.08 -16.39
C ARG A 108 -8.89 3.41 -16.96
N GLN A 109 -7.64 3.78 -16.63
CA GLN A 109 -7.01 4.98 -17.19
C GLN A 109 -6.87 4.89 -18.72
N ALA A 110 -6.43 3.75 -19.24
CA ALA A 110 -6.31 3.54 -20.69
C ALA A 110 -7.68 3.61 -21.39
N GLN A 111 -8.75 3.12 -20.76
CA GLN A 111 -10.11 3.23 -21.28
C GLN A 111 -10.61 4.68 -21.31
N GLU A 112 -10.39 5.44 -20.24
CA GLU A 112 -10.75 6.86 -20.16
C GLU A 112 -10.00 7.70 -21.18
N GLU A 113 -8.70 7.45 -21.37
CA GLU A 113 -7.89 8.13 -22.38
C GLU A 113 -8.36 7.80 -23.80
N LYS A 114 -8.63 6.52 -24.08
CA LYS A 114 -9.18 6.12 -25.38
C LYS A 114 -10.55 6.76 -25.65
N HIS A 115 -11.40 6.85 -24.63
CA HIS A 115 -12.72 7.49 -24.72
C HIS A 115 -12.59 8.99 -24.98
N LYS A 116 -11.68 9.70 -24.30
CA LYS A 116 -11.38 11.11 -24.55
C LYS A 116 -10.90 11.36 -25.98
N ILE A 117 -10.00 10.51 -26.49
CA ILE A 117 -9.51 10.61 -27.88
C ILE A 117 -10.68 10.43 -28.86
N GLN A 118 -11.54 9.43 -28.65
CA GLN A 118 -12.72 9.18 -29.51
C GLN A 118 -13.70 10.36 -29.53
N LEU A 119 -13.95 11.01 -28.38
CA LEU A 119 -14.79 12.21 -28.28
C LEU A 119 -14.21 13.42 -29.02
N SER A 120 -12.88 13.51 -29.15
CA SER A 120 -12.20 14.64 -29.79
C SER A 120 -12.14 14.56 -31.32
N VAL A 121 -12.49 13.42 -31.94
CA VAL A 121 -12.47 13.24 -33.39
C VAL A 121 -13.89 13.29 -33.94
N PRO A 122 -14.28 14.38 -34.65
CA PRO A 122 -15.60 14.48 -35.25
C PRO A 122 -15.87 13.34 -36.23
N GLY A 123 -16.95 12.59 -36.03
CA GLY A 123 -17.42 11.52 -36.94
C GLY A 123 -16.97 10.08 -36.60
N ILE A 124 -16.20 9.86 -35.52
CA ILE A 124 -15.82 8.50 -35.05
C ILE A 124 -16.84 7.88 -34.09
N LEU A 125 -17.65 8.69 -33.40
CA LEU A 125 -18.70 8.21 -32.50
C LEU A 125 -20.01 7.96 -33.24
N ASN A 126 -20.61 6.81 -32.97
CA ASN A 126 -21.97 6.51 -33.41
C ASN A 126 -22.95 7.46 -32.69
N PRO A 127 -23.87 8.16 -33.39
CA PRO A 127 -24.80 9.12 -32.77
C PRO A 127 -25.67 8.57 -31.62
N HIS A 128 -25.78 7.26 -31.48
CA HIS A 128 -26.49 6.59 -30.38
C HIS A 128 -25.66 6.36 -29.11
N GLU A 129 -24.36 6.69 -29.10
CA GLU A 129 -23.45 6.55 -27.94
C GLU A 129 -23.07 7.90 -27.29
N LEU A 130 -23.68 9.01 -27.75
CA LEU A 130 -23.53 10.30 -27.10
C LEU A 130 -24.35 10.32 -25.80
N PRO A 131 -23.76 10.58 -24.63
CA PRO A 131 -24.54 10.83 -23.42
C PRO A 131 -25.45 12.07 -23.65
N GLU A 132 -26.72 11.96 -23.29
CA GLU A 132 -27.77 12.99 -23.41
C GLU A 132 -27.52 14.26 -22.54
N GLU A 133 -26.27 14.62 -22.20
CA GLU A 133 -25.94 15.76 -21.33
C GLU A 133 -25.07 16.85 -22.00
N MET A 134 -25.15 17.01 -23.32
CA MET A 134 -24.60 18.20 -24.01
C MET A 134 -25.60 18.84 -24.98
N CYS A 135 -26.88 18.80 -24.64
CA CYS A 135 -27.90 19.66 -25.25
C CYS A 135 -28.47 20.64 -24.21
N GLU A 136 -27.63 21.53 -23.69
CA GLU A 136 -27.99 22.90 -23.28
C GLU A 136 -26.79 23.84 -23.51
#